data_AF-A0A8T6QHK0-F1
#
_entry.id   AF-A0A8T6QHK0-F1
#
_cell.length_a   1.000
_cell.length_b   1.000
_cell.length_c   1.000
_cell.angle_alpha   90.00
_cell.angle_beta   90.00
_cell.angle_gamma   90.00
#
_symmetry.space_group_name_H-M   'P 1'
#
loop_
_entity.id
_entity.type
_entity.pdbx_description
1 polymer ?
#
loop_
_entity_poly.entity_id
_entity_poly.type
_entity_poly.pdbx_seq_one_letter_code
_entity_poly.pdbx_strand_id
1 'polypeptide(L)' 'MSDRATTTASLTFESLYGTHHGWLKSWLTRKLQSAFDADDIAQDTFLRVMVSETLSTIRDPRSFLCTIAKRVM' A
#
# COMPACT_ATOMS: atom_id res chain seq x y z
N MET A 1 9.78 -15.62 30.94
CA MET A 1 10.92 -15.07 30.18
C MET A 1 10.67 -15.29 28.69
N SER A 2 9.81 -14.47 28.08
CA SER A 2 9.73 -14.36 26.63
C SER A 2 9.91 -12.89 26.30
N ASP A 3 11.18 -12.49 26.22
CA ASP A 3 11.58 -11.24 25.60
C ASP A 3 11.12 -11.27 24.15
N ARG A 4 9.99 -10.61 23.87
CA ARG A 4 9.60 -10.27 22.50
C ARG A 4 10.52 -9.14 22.09
N ALA A 5 11.70 -9.48 21.60
CA ALA A 5 12.61 -8.54 20.96
C ALA A 5 11.78 -7.68 19.99
N THR A 6 11.74 -6.38 20.25
CA THR A 6 11.17 -5.40 19.33
C THR A 6 12.12 -5.34 18.13
N THR A 7 12.01 -6.31 17.22
CA THR A 7 12.62 -6.20 15.89
C THR A 7 12.02 -4.94 15.28
N THR A 8 12.86 -3.96 14.95
CA THR A 8 12.49 -2.87 14.06
C THR A 8 12.17 -3.51 12.72
N ALA A 9 10.95 -4.00 12.55
CA ALA A 9 10.58 -4.82 11.42
C ALA A 9 10.68 -3.98 10.16
N SER A 10 11.55 -4.40 9.24
CA SER A 10 11.58 -3.83 7.90
C SER A 10 10.20 -4.04 7.26
N LEU A 11 9.65 -2.99 6.65
CA LEU A 11 8.35 -3.06 5.98
C LEU A 11 8.42 -4.13 4.88
N THR A 12 7.63 -5.20 5.02
CA THR A 12 7.50 -6.24 4.00
C THR A 12 6.37 -5.91 3.04
N PHE A 13 6.43 -6.43 1.82
CA PHE A 13 5.32 -6.29 0.87
C PHE A 13 4.01 -6.85 1.44
N GLU A 14 4.08 -8.03 2.07
CA GLU A 14 2.91 -8.70 2.65
C GLU A 14 2.24 -7.86 3.74
N SER A 15 3.03 -7.27 4.65
CA SER A 15 2.49 -6.41 5.71
C SER A 15 1.94 -5.09 5.15
N LEU A 16 2.62 -4.50 4.16
CA LEU A 16 2.13 -3.30 3.47
C LEU A 16 0.79 -3.59 2.77
N TYR A 17 0.72 -4.66 1.98
CA TYR A 17 -0.47 -5.05 1.24
C TYR A 17 -1.63 -5.37 2.18
N GLY A 18 -1.42 -6.30 3.13
CA GLY A 18 -2.45 -6.74 4.06
C GLY A 18 -3.01 -5.60 4.93
N THR A 19 -2.16 -4.65 5.34
CA THR A 19 -2.56 -3.53 6.20
C THR A 19 -3.25 -2.40 5.42
N HIS A 20 -2.85 -2.16 4.17
CA HIS A 20 -3.25 -0.94 3.44
C HIS A 20 -4.15 -1.16 2.24
N HIS A 21 -4.28 -2.38 1.71
CA HIS A 21 -5.10 -2.65 0.52
C HIS A 21 -6.57 -2.23 0.71
N GLY A 22 -7.22 -2.68 1.80
CA GLY A 22 -8.62 -2.35 2.05
C GLY A 22 -8.87 -0.86 2.27
N TRP A 23 -7.93 -0.17 2.93
CA TRP A 23 -7.99 1.28 3.10
C TRP A 23 -7.83 2.03 1.78
N LEU A 24 -6.85 1.64 0.95
CA LEU A 24 -6.58 2.28 -0.33
C LEU A 24 -7.76 2.09 -1.29
N LYS A 25 -8.28 0.86 -1.38
CA LYS A 25 -9.49 0.56 -2.16
C LYS A 25 -10.66 1.43 -1.70
N SER A 26 -10.93 1.51 -0.41
CA SER A 26 -12.01 2.35 0.13
C SER A 26 -11.83 3.84 -0.20
N TRP A 27 -10.59 4.34 -0.13
CA TRP A 27 -10.26 5.70 -0.51
C TRP A 27 -10.47 5.95 -2.01
N LEU A 28 -10.02 5.02 -2.87
CA LEU A 28 -10.21 5.06 -4.31
C LEU A 28 -11.68 4.98 -4.72
N THR A 29 -12.47 4.10 -4.11
CA THR A 29 -13.90 3.98 -4.39
C THR A 29 -14.63 5.29 -4.11
N ARG A 30 -14.28 6.00 -3.02
CA ARG A 30 -14.83 7.33 -2.74
C ARG A 30 -14.39 8.38 -3.75
N LYS A 31 -13.20 8.24 -4.33
CA LYS A 31 -12.66 9.20 -5.29
C LYS A 31 -13.19 8.99 -6.71
N LEU A 32 -13.28 7.74 -7.14
CA LEU A 32 -13.66 7.33 -8.49
C LEU A 32 -15.16 7.07 -8.63
N GLN A 33 -15.88 6.92 -7.51
CA GLN A 33 -17.29 6.52 -7.48
C GLN A 33 -17.55 5.16 -8.17
N SER A 34 -16.51 4.32 -8.26
CA SER A 34 -16.52 3.00 -8.90
C SER A 34 -15.68 2.03 -8.08
N ALA A 35 -16.27 0.88 -7.74
CA ALA A 35 -15.57 -0.17 -7.00
C ALA A 35 -14.65 -1.00 -7.90
N PHE A 36 -14.99 -1.11 -9.19
CA PHE A 36 -14.21 -1.85 -10.18
C PHE A 36 -12.91 -1.08 -10.51
N ASP A 37 -13.03 0.20 -10.91
CA ASP A 37 -11.85 1.03 -11.20
C ASP A 37 -10.95 1.19 -9.96
N ALA A 38 -11.55 1.20 -8.77
CA ALA A 38 -10.79 1.25 -7.53
C ALA A 38 -9.98 -0.03 -7.25
N ASP A 39 -10.48 -1.20 -7.64
CA ASP A 39 -9.76 -2.46 -7.48
C ASP A 39 -8.59 -2.55 -8.45
N ASP A 40 -8.82 -2.18 -9.72
CA ASP A 40 -7.78 -2.17 -10.76
C ASP A 40 -6.64 -1.20 -10.38
N ILE A 41 -6.98 0.03 -9.98
CA ILE A 41 -5.97 1.03 -9.60
C ILE A 41 -5.25 0.65 -8.29
N ALA A 42 -5.95 0.03 -7.33
CA ALA A 42 -5.29 -0.48 -6.13
C ALA A 42 -4.26 -1.55 -6.51
N GLN A 43 -4.64 -2.49 -7.37
CA GLN A 43 -3.76 -3.57 -7.79
C GLN A 43 -2.54 -3.06 -8.55
N ASP A 44 -2.73 -2.17 -9.54
CA ASP A 44 -1.64 -1.52 -10.27
C ASP A 44 -0.70 -0.74 -9.35
N THR A 45 -1.25 -0.10 -8.32
CA THR A 45 -0.45 0.60 -7.31
C THR A 45 0.48 -0.36 -6.59
N PHE A 46 -0.03 -1.49 -6.08
CA PHE A 46 0.79 -2.47 -5.36
C PHE A 46 1.79 -3.18 -6.28
N LEU A 47 1.43 -3.47 -7.54
CA LEU A 47 2.36 -4.00 -8.53
C LEU A 47 3.53 -3.04 -8.78
N ARG A 48 3.26 -1.73 -8.90
CA ARG A 48 4.33 -0.72 -9.04
C ARG A 48 5.24 -0.68 -7.81
N VAL A 49 4.70 -0.80 -6.59
CA VAL A 49 5.52 -0.87 -5.37
C VAL A 49 6.40 -2.11 -5.34
N MET A 50 5.87 -3.25 -5.79
CA MET A 50 6.62 -4.50 -5.87
C MET A 50 7.79 -4.40 -6.84
N VAL A 51 7.57 -3.81 -8.02
CA VAL A 51 8.60 -3.66 -9.06
C VAL A 51 9.63 -2.58 -8.73
N SER A 52 9.27 -1.54 -7.97
CA SER A 52 10.17 -0.44 -7.67
C SER A 52 11.17 -0.71 -6.53
N GLU A 53 11.04 -1.83 -5.82
CA GLU A 53 11.88 -2.21 -4.66
C GLU A 53 11.97 -1.11 -3.57
N THR A 54 11.00 -0.20 -3.52
CA THR A 54 11.06 1.01 -2.65
C THR A 54 10.69 0.73 -1.19
N LEU A 55 10.32 -0.50 -0.82
CA LEU A 55 9.74 -0.84 0.48
C LEU A 55 10.58 -0.35 1.68
N SER A 56 11.90 -0.45 1.58
CA SER A 56 12.84 -0.01 2.62
C SER A 56 12.88 1.52 2.80
N THR A 57 12.38 2.27 1.83
CA THR A 57 12.39 3.75 1.84
C THR A 57 11.05 4.37 2.24
N ILE A 58 9.99 3.55 2.33
CA ILE A 58 8.64 4.04 2.66
C ILE A 58 8.56 4.39 4.14
N ARG A 59 8.47 5.69 4.43
CA ARG A 59 8.28 6.21 5.80
C ARG A 59 6.81 6.37 6.19
N ASP A 60 5.98 6.76 5.22
CA ASP A 60 4.54 6.88 5.39
C ASP A 60 3.81 6.07 4.30
N PRO A 61 3.39 4.83 4.61
CA PRO A 61 2.72 3.94 3.68
C PRO A 61 1.51 4.57 3.00
N ARG A 62 0.64 5.27 3.75
CA ARG A 62 -0.62 5.77 3.22
C ARG A 62 -0.38 6.90 2.23
N SER A 63 0.46 7.87 2.59
CA SER A 63 0.79 8.98 1.69
C SER A 63 1.55 8.51 0.45
N PHE A 64 2.45 7.55 0.61
CA PHE A 64 3.18 6.96 -0.51
C PHE A 64 2.23 6.24 -1.47
N LEU A 65 1.36 5.35 -0.98
CA LEU A 65 0.37 4.64 -1.80
C LEU A 65 -0.56 5.61 -2.54
N CYS A 66 -1.06 6.65 -1.86
CA CYS A 66 -1.85 7.70 -2.51
C CYS A 66 -1.08 8.40 -3.65
N THR A 67 0.22 8.60 -3.48
CA THR A 67 1.07 9.24 -4.51
C THR A 67 1.22 8.35 -5.74
N ILE A 68 1.45 7.06 -5.54
CA ILE A 68 1.54 6.09 -6.64
C ILE A 68 0.18 5.94 -7.34
N ALA A 69 -0.91 5.77 -6.58
CA ALA A 69 -2.26 5.64 -7.14
C ALA A 69 -2.65 6.85 -7.99
N LYS A 70 -2.30 8.08 -7.56
CA LYS A 70 -2.51 9.30 -8.35
C LYS A 70 -1.71 9.35 -9.66
N ARG A 71 -0.67 8.54 -9.83
CA ARG A 71 0.12 8.40 -11.06
C ARG A 71 -0.33 7.21 -11.93
N VAL A 72 -1.23 6.38 -11.41
CA VAL A 72 -1.89 5.29 -12.16
C VAL A 72 -3.15 5.84 -12.82
N MET A 73 -3.93 6.63 -12.07
CA MET A 73 -5.03 7.46 -12.57
C MET A 73 -4.58 8.43 -13.65
#